data_AF-A0A836UK82-F1
#
_entry.id   AF-A0A836UK82-F1
#
_cell.length_a   1.000
_cell.length_b   1.000
_cell.length_c   1.000
_cell.angle_alpha   90.00
_cell.angle_beta   90.00
_cell.angle_gamma   90.00
#
_symmetry.space_group_name_H-M   'P 1'
#
loop_
_entity.id
_entity.type
_entity.pdbx_description
1 polymer ?
#
loop_
_entity_poly.entity_id
_entity_poly.type
_entity_poly.pdbx_seq_one_letter_code
_entity_poly.pdbx_strand_id
1 'polypeptide(L)'
;MKDFRFQILVFCSVLFFSCSVQLKTSTEAEKTPQESEIQIIAEHSNENIYTGWWVYGEGQHIFKDEATLEEFDLVFPNENMEELVALYLSVCEMEYFPMECNMIGHLQNDTLEVTDFEITYIQGCGE
;
A
#
# COMPACT_ATOMS: atom_id res chain seq x y z
N MET A 1 30.94 -0.80 32.78
CA MET A 1 29.98 0.31 32.60
C MET A 1 29.11 -0.10 31.44
N LYS A 2 28.04 -0.85 31.74
CA LYS A 2 26.66 -0.33 31.86
C LYS A 2 26.12 0.04 30.47
N ASP A 3 25.12 -0.55 29.84
CA ASP A 3 24.13 -1.58 30.18
C ASP A 3 23.51 -2.06 28.84
N PHE A 4 24.09 -3.05 28.15
CA PHE A 4 23.59 -3.51 26.84
C PHE A 4 22.49 -4.60 26.94
N ARG A 5 21.86 -4.75 28.11
CA ARG A 5 20.94 -5.86 28.42
C ARG A 5 19.57 -5.41 28.94
N PHE A 6 19.26 -4.12 28.92
CA PHE A 6 18.05 -3.57 29.56
C PHE A 6 16.93 -3.13 28.60
N GLN A 7 17.14 -3.21 27.27
CA GLN A 7 16.14 -2.72 26.31
C GLN A 7 15.25 -3.81 25.68
N ILE A 8 15.41 -5.07 26.09
CA ILE A 8 14.67 -6.24 25.55
C ILE A 8 13.53 -6.71 26.50
N LEU A 9 13.28 -6.02 27.63
CA LEU A 9 12.37 -6.53 28.68
C LEU A 9 11.15 -5.66 29.05
N VAL A 10 10.77 -4.64 28.27
CA VAL A 10 9.71 -3.67 28.69
C VAL A 10 8.55 -3.46 27.69
N PHE A 11 8.32 -4.35 26.71
CA PHE A 11 7.13 -4.26 25.83
C PHE A 11 6.25 -5.52 25.81
N CYS A 12 6.30 -6.33 26.86
CA CYS A 12 5.41 -7.48 27.05
C CYS A 12 4.18 -7.21 27.95
N SER A 13 3.67 -5.98 28.05
CA SER A 13 2.59 -5.70 29.01
C SER A 13 1.56 -4.67 28.58
N VAL A 14 0.93 -4.83 27.41
CA VAL A 14 -0.45 -4.32 27.19
C VAL A 14 -1.23 -5.28 26.27
N LEU A 15 -1.60 -6.44 26.81
CA LEU A 15 -2.83 -7.13 26.39
C LEU A 15 -4.01 -6.51 27.15
N PHE A 16 -5.21 -6.66 26.58
CA PHE A 16 -6.53 -6.29 27.09
C PHE A 16 -7.10 -4.94 26.62
N PHE A 17 -7.69 -4.93 25.42
CA PHE A 17 -8.98 -4.28 25.19
C PHE A 17 -9.73 -5.01 24.05
N SER A 18 -10.28 -6.19 24.37
CA SER A 18 -11.30 -6.84 23.50
C SER A 18 -12.66 -6.25 23.87
N CYS A 19 -13.14 -5.28 23.08
CA CYS A 19 -14.49 -4.78 23.16
C CYS A 19 -15.44 -5.72 22.42
N SER A 20 -16.15 -6.55 23.18
CA SER A 20 -17.35 -7.25 22.72
C SER A 20 -18.50 -6.24 22.63
N VAL A 21 -18.88 -5.82 21.42
CA VAL A 21 -20.18 -5.14 21.20
C VAL A 21 -21.12 -6.11 20.51
N GLN A 22 -22.03 -6.68 21.32
CA GLN A 22 -23.22 -7.38 20.87
C GLN A 22 -24.24 -6.33 20.41
N LEU A 23 -24.57 -6.30 19.12
CA LEU A 23 -25.65 -5.49 18.57
C LEU A 23 -26.85 -6.41 18.29
N LYS A 24 -27.99 -6.16 18.95
CA LYS A 24 -29.27 -6.80 18.63
C LYS A 24 -30.42 -5.78 18.63
N THR A 25 -31.20 -5.87 17.54
CA THR A 25 -32.59 -5.40 17.31
C THR A 25 -32.78 -3.86 17.30
N SER A 26 -33.52 -3.22 16.40
CA SER A 26 -34.72 -3.61 15.65
C SER A 26 -35.04 -2.60 14.53
N THR A 27 -35.88 -3.04 13.58
CA THR A 27 -36.92 -2.26 12.88
C THR A 27 -36.66 -1.88 11.42
N GLU A 28 -37.66 -2.22 10.63
CA GLU A 28 -37.80 -2.20 9.18
C GLU A 28 -37.89 -0.79 8.57
N ALA A 29 -37.63 -0.80 7.25
CA ALA A 29 -38.30 -0.03 6.20
C ALA A 29 -37.91 1.45 5.97
N GLU A 30 -37.08 1.60 4.93
CA GLU A 30 -37.38 2.34 3.69
C GLU A 30 -37.34 3.88 3.71
N LYS A 31 -36.35 4.43 2.96
CA LYS A 31 -36.55 5.33 1.80
C LYS A 31 -35.20 5.72 1.16
N THR A 32 -35.00 5.33 -0.10
CA THR A 32 -34.06 5.91 -1.08
C THR A 32 -34.54 7.32 -1.52
N PRO A 33 -33.81 8.06 -2.39
CA PRO A 33 -32.37 8.37 -2.46
C PRO A 33 -32.14 9.91 -2.51
N GLN A 34 -30.98 10.42 -2.09
CA GLN A 34 -30.59 11.81 -2.41
C GLN A 34 -29.23 11.82 -3.11
N GLU A 35 -29.33 11.85 -4.44
CA GLU A 35 -28.30 12.23 -5.38
C GLU A 35 -27.81 13.64 -5.01
N SER A 36 -26.61 13.75 -4.45
CA SER A 36 -25.84 14.98 -4.52
C SER A 36 -24.72 14.72 -5.52
N GLU A 37 -24.88 15.25 -6.72
CA GLU A 37 -23.82 15.40 -7.70
C GLU A 37 -22.61 16.07 -7.04
N ILE A 38 -21.64 15.26 -6.62
CA ILE A 38 -20.29 15.75 -6.43
C ILE A 38 -19.75 15.87 -7.85
N GLN A 39 -19.81 17.07 -8.42
CA GLN A 39 -19.02 17.43 -9.59
C GLN A 39 -17.56 17.37 -9.17
N ILE A 40 -16.98 16.17 -9.24
CA ILE A 40 -15.54 16.00 -9.23
C ILE A 40 -15.09 16.59 -10.56
N ILE A 41 -14.66 17.85 -10.52
CA ILE A 41 -13.81 18.40 -11.57
C ILE A 41 -12.54 17.55 -11.49
N ALA A 42 -12.52 16.46 -12.25
CA ALA A 42 -11.30 15.71 -12.47
C ALA A 42 -10.33 16.69 -13.13
N GLU A 43 -9.36 17.18 -12.36
CA GLU A 43 -8.13 17.66 -12.96
C GLU A 43 -7.59 16.46 -13.74
N HIS A 44 -7.78 16.50 -15.06
CA HIS A 44 -7.24 15.51 -15.97
C HIS A 44 -5.74 15.81 -16.07
N SER A 45 -5.02 15.61 -14.98
CA SER A 45 -3.58 15.50 -14.99
C SER A 45 -3.26 14.29 -15.88
N ASN A 46 -2.34 14.46 -16.83
CA ASN A 46 -1.95 13.37 -17.71
C ASN A 46 -1.11 12.40 -16.86
N GLU A 47 -1.76 11.41 -16.26
CA GLU A 47 -1.09 10.30 -15.60
C GLU A 47 -0.32 9.50 -16.65
N ASN A 48 0.89 9.09 -16.30
CA ASN A 48 1.70 8.21 -17.14
C ASN A 48 1.73 6.82 -16.53
N ILE A 49 1.91 5.83 -17.38
CA ILE A 49 2.14 4.45 -16.97
C ILE A 49 3.65 4.21 -16.99
N TYR A 50 4.20 3.73 -15.89
CA TYR A 50 5.60 3.36 -15.72
C TYR A 50 5.67 1.85 -15.48
N THR A 51 6.40 1.13 -16.33
CA THR A 51 6.57 -0.32 -16.22
C THR A 51 7.93 -0.63 -15.61
N GLY A 52 7.97 -1.53 -14.63
CA GLY A 52 9.21 -1.85 -13.94
C GLY A 52 9.00 -2.72 -12.72
N TRP A 53 9.86 -2.53 -11.73
CA TRP A 53 9.86 -3.34 -10.52
C TRP A 53 9.60 -2.51 -9.28
N TRP A 54 8.64 -2.96 -8.48
CA TRP A 54 8.44 -2.49 -7.13
C TRP A 54 9.34 -3.27 -6.18
N VAL A 55 10.10 -2.53 -5.37
CA VAL A 55 10.93 -3.04 -4.29
C VAL A 55 10.48 -2.43 -2.97
N TYR A 56 10.31 -3.26 -1.95
CA TYR A 56 10.11 -2.80 -0.57
C TYR A 56 11.18 -3.39 0.34
N GLY A 57 11.82 -2.51 1.12
CA GLY A 57 12.88 -2.86 2.05
C GLY A 57 13.20 -1.70 2.97
N GLU A 58 13.69 -1.99 4.18
CA GLU A 58 14.07 -0.96 5.17
C GLU A 58 12.97 0.09 5.49
N GLY A 59 11.70 -0.25 5.24
CA GLY A 59 10.55 0.65 5.45
C GLY A 59 10.28 1.62 4.30
N GLN A 60 10.89 1.41 3.13
CA GLN A 60 10.77 2.28 1.95
C GLN A 60 10.25 1.48 0.75
N HIS A 61 9.41 2.13 -0.07
CA HIS A 61 8.95 1.62 -1.34
C HIS A 61 9.68 2.34 -2.47
N ILE A 62 10.30 1.57 -3.36
CA ILE A 62 11.08 2.06 -4.50
C ILE A 62 10.50 1.45 -5.76
N PHE A 63 10.33 2.27 -6.80
CA PHE A 63 10.08 1.81 -8.16
C PHE A 63 11.36 1.90 -8.97
N LYS A 64 11.68 0.85 -9.70
CA LYS A 64 12.79 0.80 -10.65
C LYS A 64 12.25 0.67 -12.05
N ASP A 65 12.44 1.69 -12.87
CA ASP A 65 11.96 1.72 -14.24
C ASP A 65 12.68 0.67 -15.11
N GLU A 66 11.92 -0.07 -15.92
CA GLU A 66 12.48 -1.15 -16.74
C GLU A 66 13.43 -0.63 -17.83
N ALA A 67 13.07 0.49 -18.47
CA ALA A 67 13.77 0.98 -19.64
C ALA A 67 15.06 1.76 -19.30
N THR A 68 14.99 2.57 -18.25
CA THR A 68 16.06 3.49 -17.84
C THR A 68 16.88 2.96 -16.66
N LEU A 69 16.33 2.01 -15.89
CA LEU A 69 16.87 1.53 -14.63
C LEU A 69 17.00 2.60 -13.53
N GLU A 70 16.40 3.77 -13.74
CA GLU A 70 16.28 4.81 -12.73
C GLU A 70 15.37 4.35 -11.59
N GLU A 71 15.67 4.84 -10.39
CA GLU A 71 14.97 4.45 -9.16
C GLU A 71 14.26 5.68 -8.60
N PHE A 72 13.01 5.48 -8.20
CA PHE A 72 12.11 6.51 -7.75
C PHE A 72 11.45 6.10 -6.44
N ASP A 73 11.32 7.05 -5.52
CA ASP A 73 10.51 6.87 -4.32
C ASP A 73 9.04 6.72 -4.70
N LEU A 74 8.35 5.76 -4.10
CA LEU A 74 6.91 5.62 -4.27
C LEU A 74 6.17 6.28 -3.11
N VAL A 75 5.21 7.12 -3.46
CA VAL A 75 4.22 7.64 -2.51
C VAL A 75 2.84 7.21 -3.00
N PHE A 76 2.03 6.68 -2.10
CA PHE A 76 0.66 6.26 -2.38
C PHE A 76 -0.30 7.12 -1.52
N PRO A 77 -0.71 8.31 -1.99
CA PRO A 77 -1.44 9.28 -1.16
C PRO A 77 -2.81 8.77 -0.67
N ASN A 78 -3.41 7.86 -1.42
CA ASN A 78 -4.77 7.37 -1.20
C ASN A 78 -4.82 5.93 -0.65
N GLU A 79 -3.66 5.31 -0.40
CA GLU A 79 -3.57 3.92 0.05
C GLU A 79 -3.16 3.82 1.52
N ASN A 80 -3.48 2.68 2.13
CA ASN A 80 -2.98 2.35 3.46
C ASN A 80 -1.59 1.70 3.37
N MET A 81 -0.57 2.40 3.86
CA MET A 81 0.82 1.91 3.84
C MET A 81 1.01 0.57 4.55
N GLU A 82 0.29 0.27 5.64
CA GLU A 82 0.41 -1.02 6.32
C GLU A 82 -0.13 -2.17 5.46
N GLU A 83 -1.21 -1.92 4.71
CA GLU A 83 -1.80 -2.88 3.78
C GLU A 83 -0.90 -3.11 2.56
N LEU A 84 -0.25 -2.06 2.04
CA LEU A 84 0.71 -2.18 0.94
C LEU A 84 1.95 -2.99 1.33
N VAL A 85 2.45 -2.79 2.55
CA VAL A 85 3.55 -3.61 3.08
C VAL A 85 3.12 -5.07 3.21
N ALA A 86 1.92 -5.32 3.75
CA ALA A 86 1.39 -6.68 3.86
C ALA A 86 1.19 -7.32 2.48
N LEU A 87 0.67 -6.58 1.50
CA LEU A 87 0.53 -7.02 0.11
C LEU A 87 1.89 -7.39 -0.46
N TYR A 88 2.87 -6.49 -0.39
CA TYR A 88 4.22 -6.73 -0.89
C TYR A 88 4.83 -8.00 -0.30
N LEU A 89 4.80 -8.12 1.03
CA LEU A 89 5.37 -9.27 1.73
C LEU A 89 4.63 -10.56 1.39
N SER A 90 3.30 -10.53 1.23
CA SER A 90 2.52 -11.72 0.87
C SER A 90 2.86 -12.25 -0.53
N VAL A 91 3.23 -11.36 -1.45
CA VAL A 91 3.63 -11.73 -2.81
C VAL A 91 5.09 -12.20 -2.83
N CYS A 92 5.98 -11.54 -2.08
CA CYS A 92 7.41 -11.82 -2.06
C CYS A 92 7.85 -12.86 -1.01
N GLU A 93 6.93 -13.47 -0.26
CA GLU A 93 7.23 -14.29 0.93
C GLU A 93 8.06 -15.57 0.65
N MET A 94 8.26 -15.94 -0.62
CA MET A 94 9.02 -17.14 -0.98
C MET A 94 10.21 -16.91 -1.92
N GLU A 95 10.34 -15.75 -2.56
CA GLU A 95 11.44 -15.47 -3.50
C GLU A 95 11.90 -14.00 -3.40
N TYR A 96 13.22 -13.79 -3.29
CA TYR A 96 13.87 -12.48 -3.18
C TYR A 96 13.87 -11.68 -4.50
N PHE A 97 12.80 -11.78 -5.29
CA PHE A 97 12.68 -11.06 -6.54
C PHE A 97 11.80 -9.82 -6.36
N PRO A 98 12.21 -8.67 -6.91
CA PRO A 98 11.35 -7.50 -7.04
C PRO A 98 10.03 -7.84 -7.75
N MET A 99 8.96 -7.16 -7.38
CA MET A 99 7.64 -7.39 -7.93
C MET A 99 7.45 -6.61 -9.25
N GLU A 100 7.19 -7.30 -10.36
CA GLU A 100 6.90 -6.62 -11.63
C GLU A 100 5.55 -5.93 -11.58
N CYS A 101 5.51 -4.68 -12.04
CA CYS A 101 4.33 -3.85 -11.94
C CYS A 101 4.26 -2.77 -13.03
N ASN A 102 3.04 -2.30 -13.24
CA ASN A 102 2.75 -1.02 -13.88
C ASN A 102 2.29 -0.04 -12.79
N MET A 103 2.99 1.08 -12.65
CA MET A 103 2.63 2.18 -11.77
C MET A 103 1.97 3.27 -12.61
N ILE A 104 0.80 3.75 -12.19
CA ILE A 104 0.07 4.84 -12.83
C ILE A 104 0.21 6.06 -11.92
N GLY A 105 0.62 7.20 -12.48
CA GLY A 105 0.70 8.43 -11.69
C GLY A 105 1.60 9.51 -12.27
N HIS A 106 2.15 10.33 -11.37
CA HIS A 106 2.92 11.51 -11.70
C HIS A 106 4.32 11.47 -11.13
N LEU A 107 5.32 11.55 -12.01
CA LEU A 107 6.71 11.65 -11.61
C LEU A 107 7.04 13.13 -11.30
N GLN A 108 7.48 13.37 -10.08
CA GLN A 108 7.93 14.67 -9.59
C GLN A 108 9.35 14.52 -9.03
N ASN A 109 10.35 14.95 -9.80
CA ASN A 109 11.77 14.74 -9.51
C ASN A 109 12.06 13.23 -9.34
N ASP A 110 12.47 12.82 -8.14
CA ASP A 110 12.86 11.45 -7.81
C ASP A 110 11.70 10.69 -7.10
N THR A 111 10.48 11.23 -7.12
CA THR A 111 9.31 10.63 -6.46
C THR A 111 8.17 10.41 -7.46
N LEU A 112 7.68 9.18 -7.54
CA LEU A 112 6.48 8.81 -8.27
C LEU A 112 5.29 8.78 -7.31
N GLU A 113 4.38 9.74 -7.50
CA GLU A 113 3.09 9.78 -6.81
C GLU A 113 2.13 8.85 -7.53
N VAL A 114 1.83 7.70 -6.91
CA VAL A 114 1.05 6.62 -7.49
C VAL A 114 -0.44 6.84 -7.24
N THR A 115 -1.22 6.86 -8.31
CA THR A 115 -2.68 6.97 -8.29
C THR A 115 -3.36 5.61 -8.39
N ASP A 116 -2.76 4.67 -9.14
CA ASP A 116 -3.20 3.28 -9.29
C ASP A 116 -2.01 2.39 -9.69
N PHE A 117 -2.11 1.08 -9.50
CA PHE A 117 -1.05 0.15 -9.90
C PHE A 117 -1.59 -1.24 -10.24
N GLU A 118 -0.87 -1.92 -11.14
CA GLU A 118 -1.13 -3.30 -11.53
C GLU A 118 0.12 -4.14 -11.28
N ILE A 119 -0.02 -5.26 -10.57
CA ILE A 119 1.05 -6.26 -10.44
C ILE A 119 0.98 -7.17 -11.66
N THR A 120 2.01 -7.13 -12.51
CA THR A 120 2.00 -7.77 -13.84
C THR A 120 2.56 -9.19 -13.82
N TYR A 121 3.39 -9.50 -12.81
CA TYR A 121 3.91 -10.85 -12.62
C TYR A 121 4.05 -11.18 -11.13
N ILE A 122 3.48 -12.32 -10.76
CA ILE A 122 3.67 -12.94 -9.45
C ILE A 122 4.34 -14.29 -9.72
N GLN A 123 5.62 -14.39 -9.38
CA GLN A 123 6.38 -15.62 -9.55
C GLN A 123 5.77 -16.72 -8.65
N GLY A 124 5.37 -17.84 -9.26
CA GLY A 124 4.63 -18.92 -8.59
C GLY A 124 3.15 -19.05 -8.99
N CYS A 125 2.62 -18.13 -9.81
CA CYS A 125 1.27 -18.25 -10.40
C CYS A 125 1.27 -18.71 -11.87
N GLY A 126 2.45 -19.03 -12.42
CA GLY A 126 2.61 -19.75 -13.69
C GLY A 126 2.53 -21.25 -13.43
N GLU A 127 1.53 -21.90 -14.03
CA GLU A 127 1.35 -23.36 -14.07
C GLU A 127 2.62 -24.12 -14.52
#